data_AF-A0A0F8Z5H6-F1
#
_entry.id   AF-A0A0F8Z5H6-F1
#
_cell.length_a   1.000
_cell.length_b   1.000
_cell.length_c   1.000
_cell.angle_alpha   90.00
_cell.angle_beta   90.00
_cell.angle_gamma   90.00
#
_symmetry.space_group_name_H-M   'P 1'
#
loop_
_entity.id
_entity.type
_entity.pdbx_description
1 polymer ?
#
loop_
_entity_poly.entity_id
_entity_poly.type
_entity_poly.pdbx_seq_one_letter_code
_entity_poly.pdbx_strand_id
1 'polypeptide(L)' 'FKTLNKKYKINPAGEGGEFETFVLYCPLFKKELKIKSFKDFSTGENSWRREIKVE' A
#
# COMPACT_ATOMS: atom_id res chain seq x y z
N PHE A 1 -8.01 4.13 9.57
CA PHE A 1 -6.86 4.97 9.97
C PHE A 1 -7.08 5.84 11.21
N LYS A 2 -8.19 6.57 11.39
CA LYS A 2 -8.41 7.44 12.58
C LYS A 2 -8.18 6.75 13.93
N THR A 3 -8.59 5.49 14.08
CA THR A 3 -8.37 4.69 15.30
C THR A 3 -6.90 4.27 15.49
N LEU A 4 -6.20 3.92 14.40
CA LEU A 4 -4.78 3.55 14.42
C LEU A 4 -3.88 4.75 14.72
N ASN A 5 -4.16 5.90 14.12
CA ASN A 5 -3.47 7.15 14.45
C ASN A 5 -3.65 7.52 15.92
N LYS A 6 -4.88 7.43 16.47
CA LYS A 6 -5.11 7.74 17.89
C LYS A 6 -4.33 6.80 18.83
N LYS A 7 -4.33 5.49 18.55
CA LYS A 7 -3.76 4.45 19.42
C LYS A 7 -2.24 4.30 19.26
N TYR A 8 -1.75 4.22 18.03
CA TYR A 8 -0.36 3.88 17.70
C TYR A 8 0.41 5.03 17.06
N LYS A 9 -0.23 6.21 16.88
CA LYS A 9 0.38 7.41 16.30
C LYS A 9 0.82 7.30 14.84
N ILE A 10 0.40 6.25 14.13
CA ILE A 10 0.57 6.09 12.67
C ILE A 10 0.01 7.32 11.95
N ASN A 11 0.83 7.93 11.10
CA ASN A 11 0.46 9.02 10.22
C ASN A 11 -0.58 8.54 9.16
N PRO A 12 -1.76 9.16 9.08
CA PRO A 12 -2.78 8.75 8.11
C PRO A 12 -2.35 8.85 6.64
N ALA A 13 -1.36 9.68 6.32
CA ALA A 13 -0.80 9.85 4.98
C ALA A 13 0.39 8.91 4.71
N GLY A 14 0.87 8.18 5.72
CA GLY A 14 2.00 7.25 5.57
C GLY A 14 3.38 7.91 5.48
N GLU A 15 3.49 9.19 5.85
CA GLU A 15 4.77 9.90 5.87
C GLU A 15 5.80 9.22 6.78
N GLY A 16 7.09 9.46 6.51
CA GLY A 16 8.17 8.78 7.24
C GLY A 16 8.39 7.32 6.83
N GLY A 17 7.72 6.86 5.76
CA GLY A 17 7.86 5.50 5.24
C GLY A 17 7.06 4.46 6.03
N GLU A 18 5.98 4.87 6.70
CA GLU A 18 5.15 3.97 7.51
C GLU A 18 4.37 2.94 6.67
N PHE A 19 3.96 3.34 5.47
CA PHE A 19 3.44 2.43 4.46
C PHE A 19 3.61 3.02 3.06
N GLU A 20 3.61 2.13 2.09
CA GLU A 20 3.70 2.46 0.67
C GLU A 20 2.38 2.12 -0.04
N THR A 21 2.06 2.84 -1.11
CA THR A 21 0.85 2.60 -1.90
C THR A 21 1.16 2.51 -3.39
N PHE A 22 0.27 1.84 -4.14
CA PHE A 22 0.35 1.76 -5.59
C PHE A 22 -1.00 2.16 -6.20
N VAL A 23 -0.98 3.12 -7.11
CA VAL A 23 -2.20 3.68 -7.73
C VAL A 23 -2.65 2.78 -8.88
N LEU A 24 -3.78 2.07 -8.70
CA LEU A 24 -4.37 1.22 -9.73
C LEU A 24 -5.21 2.01 -10.74
N TYR A 25 -5.87 3.06 -10.27
CA TYR A 25 -6.75 3.89 -11.05
C TYR A 25 -6.48 5.37 -10.80
N CYS A 26 -6.39 6.14 -11.87
CA CYS A 26 -6.33 7.59 -11.86
C CYS A 26 -7.10 8.09 -13.08
N PRO A 27 -7.87 9.21 -12.99
CA PRO A 27 -8.55 9.79 -14.15
C PRO A 27 -7.64 10.11 -15.34
N LEU A 28 -6.34 10.29 -15.09
CA LEU A 28 -5.33 10.55 -16.12
C LEU A 28 -4.84 9.27 -16.83
N PHE A 29 -5.16 8.08 -16.30
CA PHE A 29 -4.76 6.82 -16.93
C PHE A 29 -5.68 6.49 -18.10
N LYS A 30 -5.09 6.01 -19.21
CA LYS A 30 -5.87 5.56 -20.39
C LYS A 30 -6.78 4.36 -20.08
N LYS A 31 -6.38 3.54 -19.11
CA LYS A 31 -7.13 2.41 -18.57
C LYS A 31 -6.70 2.16 -17.13
N GLU A 32 -7.59 1.61 -16.32
CA GLU A 32 -7.26 1.10 -14.99
C GLU A 32 -6.27 -0.07 -15.08
N LEU A 33 -5.36 -0.15 -14.10
CA LEU A 33 -4.45 -1.27 -13.92
C LEU A 33 -5.15 -2.37 -13.11
N LYS A 34 -5.35 -3.55 -13.72
CA LYS A 34 -5.97 -4.69 -13.02
C LYS A 34 -4.89 -5.59 -12.41
N ILE A 35 -5.04 -5.92 -11.13
CA ILE A 35 -4.12 -6.86 -10.47
C ILE A 35 -4.40 -8.28 -10.99
N LYS A 36 -3.40 -8.89 -11.64
CA LYS A 36 -3.43 -10.29 -12.09
C LYS A 36 -3.02 -11.27 -11.01
N SER A 37 -1.99 -10.92 -10.25
CA SER A 37 -1.49 -11.71 -9.14
C SER A 37 -0.69 -10.83 -8.19
N PHE A 38 -0.50 -11.31 -6.97
CA PHE A 38 0.39 -10.66 -6.02
C PHE A 38 1.09 -11.70 -5.15
N LYS A 39 2.18 -11.31 -4.51
CA LYS A 39 2.88 -12.10 -3.51
C LYS A 39 3.33 -11.20 -2.37
N ASP A 40 3.05 -11.65 -1.15
CA ASP A 40 3.46 -10.95 0.07
C ASP A 40 4.76 -11.53 0.60
N PHE A 41 5.59 -10.65 1.15
CA PHE A 41 6.84 -10.98 1.79
C PHE A 41 6.91 -10.24 3.11
N SER A 42 7.19 -10.95 4.20
CA SER A 42 7.57 -10.32 5.47
C SER A 42 9.06 -10.03 5.49
N THR A 43 9.44 -8.98 6.22
CA THR A 43 10.83 -8.70 6.61
C THR A 43 10.83 -8.50 8.11
N GLY A 44 11.30 -9.50 8.85
CA GLY A 44 11.14 -9.56 10.29
C GLY A 44 9.67 -9.75 10.72
N GLU A 45 9.34 -9.29 11.92
CA GLU A 45 8.04 -9.57 12.55
C GLU A 45 6.94 -8.58 12.17
N ASN A 46 7.29 -7.34 11.84
CA ASN A 46 6.34 -6.23 11.77
C ASN A 46 6.40 -5.41 10.47
N SER A 47 7.10 -5.91 9.44
CA SER A 47 7.19 -5.23 8.14
C SER A 47 6.85 -6.20 7.01
N TRP A 48 6.08 -5.70 6.05
CA TRP A 48 5.63 -6.46 4.89
C TRP A 48 5.76 -5.63 3.62
N ARG A 49 6.06 -6.31 2.53
CA ARG A 49 5.98 -5.77 1.17
C ARG A 49 5.13 -6.68 0.30
N ARG A 50 4.40 -6.09 -0.63
CA ARG A 50 3.61 -6.80 -1.64
C ARG A 50 4.18 -6.52 -3.03
N GLU A 51 4.51 -7.58 -3.74
CA GLU A 51 4.80 -7.50 -5.18
C GLU A 51 3.51 -7.79 -5.95
N ILE A 52 3.15 -6.92 -6.90
CA ILE A 52 1.93 -7.05 -7.72
C ILE A 52 2.30 -7.19 -9.19
N LYS A 53 1.55 -8.01 -9.91
CA LYS A 53 1.56 -8.08 -11.38
C LYS A 53 0.26 -7.47 -11.89
N VAL A 54 0.36 -6.50 -12.80
CA VAL A 54 -0.80 -5.78 -13.36
C VAL A 54 -0.92 -5.97 -14.87
N GLU A 55 -2.12 -5.74 -15.41
CA GLU A 55 -2.42 -5.67 -16.86
C GLU A 55 -3.06 -4.34 -17.28
#